data_AF-A0A544Z4Q5-F1
#
_entry.id   AF-A0A544Z4Q5-F1
#
_cell.length_a   1.000
_cell.length_b   1.000
_cell.length_c   1.000
_cell.angle_alpha   90.00
_cell.angle_beta   90.00
_cell.angle_gamma   90.00
#
_symmetry.space_group_name_H-M   'P 1'
#
loop_
_entity.id
_entity.type
_entity.pdbx_description
1 polymer ?
#
loop_
_entity_poly.entity_id
_entity_poly.type
_entity_poly.pdbx_seq_one_letter_code
_entity_poly.pdbx_strand_id
1 'polypeptide(L)'
;MRPALAPATAAPLASARTPLLPARMLPTRMLPLPGRVLPARTPLLPARVLLLAACALLVSACAAPDADRGFTPGGGMEPAAVAAPETPGPQPGTETVTAAPGLTIEIEWPDEPDPKRSAVIKAFADDFTAQWRAVGTSGRDRSYAKGIDARSSAYMDALTWVQGFLKDRQSARGVAKLYALRVPAVMGRGAEADGCVDLTGVRLTDQEGTPLARQPAWLKRPRAVFLQTAGLGQGDDGAWRIRLYRHAAYPDERAKECVR
;
A
#
# COMPACT_ATOMS: atom_id res chain seq x y z
N MET A 1 54.07 -31.80 -27.91
CA MET A 1 53.97 -31.91 -26.44
C MET A 1 52.53 -31.68 -26.04
N ARG A 2 51.85 -32.72 -25.56
CA ARG A 2 50.47 -32.73 -25.04
C ARG A 2 50.54 -33.12 -23.56
N PRO A 3 49.81 -32.46 -22.65
CA PRO A 3 49.35 -33.06 -21.42
C PRO A 3 47.83 -33.34 -21.54
N ALA A 4 47.38 -34.60 -21.54
CA ALA A 4 47.13 -35.47 -20.38
C ALA A 4 45.86 -35.06 -19.60
N LEU A 5 44.75 -35.75 -19.92
CA LEU A 5 43.55 -35.85 -19.09
C LEU A 5 43.83 -36.75 -17.87
N ALA A 6 43.26 -36.38 -16.72
CA ALA A 6 42.98 -37.26 -15.57
C ALA A 6 41.78 -36.66 -14.75
N PRO A 7 41.17 -37.38 -13.79
CA PRO A 7 39.88 -38.01 -13.98
C PRO A 7 38.77 -37.47 -13.07
N ALA A 8 37.55 -37.97 -13.31
CA ALA A 8 36.34 -37.72 -12.54
C ALA A 8 36.43 -38.22 -11.09
N THR A 9 35.94 -37.40 -10.15
CA THR A 9 35.67 -37.78 -8.76
C THR A 9 34.16 -37.74 -8.51
N ALA A 10 33.61 -38.87 -8.07
CA ALA A 10 32.21 -39.04 -7.73
C ALA A 10 31.95 -38.78 -6.24
N ALA A 11 30.81 -38.11 -5.98
CA ALA A 11 29.91 -38.12 -4.80
C ALA A 11 30.46 -37.66 -3.41
N PRO A 12 29.63 -37.00 -2.59
CA PRO A 12 28.62 -37.74 -1.83
C PRO A 12 27.20 -37.14 -1.81
N LEU A 13 26.24 -38.04 -1.63
CA LEU A 13 24.86 -37.80 -1.25
C LEU A 13 24.77 -36.89 -0.01
N ALA A 14 24.18 -35.71 -0.16
CA ALA A 14 23.76 -34.87 0.96
C ALA A 14 22.23 -34.80 1.00
N SER A 15 21.67 -35.66 1.85
CA SER A 15 20.45 -35.49 2.64
C SER A 15 19.42 -34.46 2.14
N ALA A 16 18.35 -34.98 1.54
CA ALA A 16 17.11 -34.25 1.33
C ALA A 16 16.57 -33.74 2.68
N ARG A 17 16.79 -32.46 2.99
CA ARG A 17 15.98 -31.74 3.98
C ARG A 17 14.78 -31.18 3.25
N THR A 18 13.63 -31.82 3.47
CA THR A 18 12.31 -31.32 3.13
C THR A 18 12.16 -29.88 3.65
N PRO A 19 12.00 -28.86 2.80
CA PRO A 19 11.60 -27.55 3.28
C PRO A 19 10.15 -27.63 3.74
N LEU A 20 9.96 -27.37 5.04
CA LEU A 20 8.69 -27.08 5.67
C LEU A 20 7.95 -26.02 4.84
N LEU A 21 6.75 -26.38 4.38
CA LEU A 21 5.80 -25.45 3.79
C LEU A 21 5.59 -24.25 4.72
N PRO A 22 5.61 -22.99 4.23
CA PRO A 22 5.00 -21.90 4.96
C PRO A 22 3.50 -22.19 5.08
N ALA A 23 3.00 -21.98 6.29
CA ALA A 23 1.70 -22.38 6.79
C ALA A 23 0.57 -22.10 5.79
N ARG A 24 -0.21 -23.15 5.54
CA ARG A 24 -1.59 -23.05 5.08
C ARG A 24 -2.33 -22.03 5.95
N MET A 25 -2.73 -20.89 5.39
CA MET A 25 -3.92 -20.20 5.86
C MET A 25 -5.11 -21.10 5.49
N LEU A 26 -5.46 -21.99 6.41
CA LEU A 26 -6.72 -22.70 6.38
C LEU A 26 -7.84 -21.70 6.72
N PRO A 27 -8.99 -21.77 6.03
CA PRO A 27 -10.18 -21.03 6.44
C PRO A 27 -10.65 -21.58 7.78
N THR A 28 -10.81 -20.69 8.76
CA THR A 28 -11.43 -20.98 10.04
C THR A 28 -12.85 -21.48 9.77
N ARG A 29 -13.04 -22.81 9.81
CA ARG A 29 -14.36 -23.42 9.96
C ARG A 29 -14.93 -22.91 11.27
N MET A 30 -15.97 -22.07 11.19
CA MET A 30 -16.89 -21.87 12.30
C MET A 30 -17.55 -23.21 12.60
N LEU A 31 -17.13 -23.84 13.69
CA LEU A 31 -17.91 -24.88 14.36
C LEU A 31 -19.06 -24.19 15.13
N PRO A 32 -20.28 -24.74 15.09
CA PRO A 32 -21.40 -24.21 15.85
C PRO A 32 -21.15 -24.41 17.36
N LEU A 33 -21.33 -23.35 18.14
CA LEU A 33 -21.30 -23.41 19.59
C LEU A 33 -22.45 -24.29 20.10
N PRO A 34 -22.19 -25.24 21.03
CA PRO A 34 -23.26 -25.98 21.69
C PRO A 34 -24.06 -25.05 22.61
N GLY A 35 -25.39 -25.17 22.50
CA GLY A 35 -26.35 -24.40 23.26
C GLY A 35 -26.17 -24.54 24.77
N ARG A 36 -26.05 -23.39 25.43
CA ARG A 36 -26.37 -23.27 26.85
C ARG A 36 -27.82 -22.83 26.98
N VAL A 37 -28.65 -23.79 27.36
CA VAL A 37 -29.98 -23.57 27.92
C VAL A 37 -29.82 -23.27 29.41
N LEU A 38 -30.53 -22.24 29.89
CA LEU A 38 -31.11 -22.02 31.24
C LEU A 38 -31.04 -20.52 31.62
N PRO A 39 -31.94 -20.00 32.48
CA PRO A 39 -33.38 -20.24 32.59
C PRO A 39 -34.20 -18.92 32.54
N ALA A 40 -35.49 -19.05 32.24
CA ALA A 40 -36.49 -18.01 32.44
C ALA A 40 -36.72 -17.72 33.93
N ARG A 41 -36.87 -16.43 34.28
CA ARG A 41 -37.46 -15.82 35.49
C ARG A 41 -37.04 -14.34 35.51
N THR A 42 -37.84 -13.30 35.71
CA THR A 42 -39.27 -13.04 35.89
C THR A 42 -39.39 -11.50 35.77
N PRO A 43 -40.47 -10.92 35.23
CA PRO A 43 -40.62 -9.47 35.09
C PRO A 43 -41.38 -8.87 36.28
N LEU A 44 -40.92 -7.75 36.84
CA LEU A 44 -41.70 -6.84 37.71
C LEU A 44 -41.13 -5.40 37.65
N LEU A 45 -41.76 -4.55 36.80
CA LEU A 45 -42.37 -3.21 37.05
C LEU A 45 -41.76 -2.23 38.12
N PRO A 46 -42.18 -0.94 38.18
CA PRO A 46 -41.98 0.20 37.26
C PRO A 46 -41.58 1.49 38.07
N ALA A 47 -41.84 2.69 37.50
CA ALA A 47 -41.82 4.06 38.09
C ALA A 47 -40.54 4.89 37.81
N ARG A 48 -40.57 5.83 36.85
CA ARG A 48 -41.03 7.24 36.93
C ARG A 48 -40.26 8.06 37.99
N VAL A 49 -39.53 9.10 37.56
CA VAL A 49 -39.66 10.51 37.97
C VAL A 49 -38.82 11.40 37.02
N LEU A 50 -39.45 12.48 36.54
CA LEU A 50 -38.87 13.61 35.78
C LEU A 50 -37.91 14.43 36.65
N LEU A 51 -36.92 15.11 36.06
CA LEU A 51 -36.62 16.50 36.44
C LEU A 51 -35.80 17.24 35.37
N LEU A 52 -36.43 18.30 34.85
CA LEU A 52 -35.83 19.42 34.15
C LEU A 52 -34.95 20.22 35.11
N ALA A 53 -33.78 20.68 34.65
CA ALA A 53 -33.11 21.85 35.22
C ALA A 53 -32.29 22.56 34.13
N ALA A 54 -32.86 23.63 33.60
CA ALA A 54 -32.15 24.67 32.88
C ALA A 54 -31.45 25.59 33.88
N CYS A 55 -30.17 25.90 33.65
CA CYS A 55 -29.51 27.09 34.18
C CYS A 55 -28.62 27.68 33.08
N ALA A 56 -29.15 28.72 32.43
CA ALA A 56 -28.35 29.73 31.76
C ALA A 56 -27.77 30.70 32.81
N LEU A 57 -26.57 31.24 32.55
CA LEU A 57 -25.98 32.53 32.98
C LEU A 57 -24.51 32.49 32.48
N LEU A 58 -24.18 33.10 31.34
CA LEU A 58 -23.72 34.50 31.14
C LEU A 58 -22.33 34.79 31.74
N VAL A 59 -21.42 35.35 30.91
CA VAL A 59 -20.40 36.43 31.11
C VAL A 59 -19.37 36.28 29.98
N SER A 60 -19.46 37.04 28.88
CA SER A 60 -18.82 38.34 28.65
C SER A 60 -17.28 38.31 28.71
N ALA A 61 -16.63 38.36 27.53
CA ALA A 61 -15.39 39.10 27.32
C ALA A 61 -15.16 39.31 25.81
N CYS A 62 -15.65 40.44 25.30
CA CYS A 62 -15.09 41.07 24.12
C CYS A 62 -13.73 41.66 24.50
N ALA A 63 -12.68 41.33 23.75
CA ALA A 63 -11.48 42.16 23.63
C ALA A 63 -11.09 42.23 22.15
N ALA A 64 -10.84 43.46 21.73
CA ALA A 64 -10.66 43.94 20.37
C ALA A 64 -9.41 43.36 19.65
N PRO A 65 -9.35 43.45 18.30
CA PRO A 65 -8.20 43.00 17.53
C PRO A 65 -7.00 43.91 17.77
N ASP A 66 -5.89 43.33 18.20
CA ASP A 66 -4.64 44.06 18.35
C ASP A 66 -3.97 44.26 16.98
N ALA A 67 -3.47 45.46 16.81
CA ALA A 67 -3.13 46.11 15.57
C ALA A 67 -1.99 45.44 14.79
N ASP A 68 -2.07 45.63 13.47
CA ASP A 68 -0.98 45.56 12.49
C ASP A 68 0.41 45.79 13.11
N ARG A 69 1.19 44.72 13.21
CA ARG A 69 2.64 44.85 13.12
C ARG A 69 3.01 44.85 11.66
N GLY A 70 3.11 46.07 11.13
CA GLY A 70 3.60 46.36 9.80
C GLY A 70 4.89 45.59 9.52
N PHE A 71 4.89 44.88 8.41
CA PHE A 71 6.06 44.23 7.85
C PHE A 71 6.94 45.32 7.21
N THR A 72 8.05 45.67 7.85
CA THR A 72 9.11 46.47 7.23
C THR A 72 9.91 45.60 6.26
N PRO A 73 10.03 45.97 4.96
CA PRO A 73 10.87 45.24 4.02
C PRO A 73 12.34 45.51 4.35
N GLY A 74 12.97 44.58 5.06
CA GLY A 74 14.42 44.52 5.19
C GLY A 74 15.02 43.91 3.94
N GLY A 75 15.73 44.71 3.14
CA GLY A 75 16.60 44.22 2.08
C GLY A 75 17.68 43.33 2.66
N GLY A 76 17.42 42.02 2.63
CA GLY A 76 18.37 40.96 2.92
C GLY A 76 18.31 39.98 1.76
N MET A 77 19.43 39.79 1.08
CA MET A 77 19.62 38.86 -0.01
C MET A 77 19.09 37.46 0.38
N GLU A 78 17.92 37.11 -0.14
CA GLU A 78 17.34 35.78 0.01
C GLU A 78 18.20 34.82 -0.83
N PRO A 79 18.76 33.73 -0.27
CA PRO A 79 19.33 32.68 -1.09
C PRO A 79 18.19 32.15 -1.95
N ALA A 80 18.36 32.19 -3.27
CA ALA A 80 17.41 31.63 -4.22
C ALA A 80 16.97 30.24 -3.73
N ALA A 81 15.70 30.14 -3.33
CA ALA A 81 15.07 28.86 -3.09
C ALA A 81 15.18 28.08 -4.40
N VAL A 82 16.05 27.07 -4.40
CA VAL A 82 16.08 26.09 -5.48
C VAL A 82 14.71 25.44 -5.45
N ALA A 83 13.85 25.84 -6.38
CA ALA A 83 12.59 25.17 -6.63
C ALA A 83 12.92 23.68 -6.79
N ALA A 84 12.42 22.85 -5.88
CA ALA A 84 12.42 21.42 -6.08
C ALA A 84 11.76 21.18 -7.43
N PRO A 85 12.28 20.27 -8.28
CA PRO A 85 11.64 19.96 -9.55
C PRO A 85 10.20 19.52 -9.25
N GLU A 86 9.24 20.37 -9.61
CA GLU A 86 7.83 20.01 -9.64
C GLU A 86 7.74 18.87 -10.63
N THR A 87 7.56 17.65 -10.09
CA THR A 87 7.21 16.52 -10.95
C THR A 87 5.84 16.87 -11.53
N PRO A 88 5.68 16.93 -12.86
CA PRO A 88 4.39 17.22 -13.47
C PRO A 88 3.32 16.32 -12.85
N GLY A 89 2.17 16.91 -12.52
CA GLY A 89 1.03 16.14 -12.03
C GLY A 89 0.62 15.04 -13.04
N PRO A 90 -0.19 14.05 -12.61
CA PRO A 90 -0.63 12.97 -13.48
C PRO A 90 -1.27 13.55 -14.75
N GLN A 91 -0.73 13.19 -15.92
CA GLN A 91 -1.36 13.50 -17.21
C GLN A 91 -2.14 12.27 -17.66
N PRO A 92 -3.35 12.43 -18.22
CA PRO A 92 -4.11 11.29 -18.72
C PRO A 92 -3.31 10.48 -19.75
N GLY A 93 -3.40 9.15 -19.67
CA GLY A 93 -2.68 8.24 -20.55
C GLY A 93 -1.73 7.30 -19.82
N THR A 94 -0.89 6.59 -20.59
CA THR A 94 0.05 5.62 -20.04
C THR A 94 1.41 6.26 -19.76
N GLU A 95 1.86 6.19 -18.51
CA GLU A 95 3.22 6.52 -18.09
C GLU A 95 4.00 5.25 -17.75
N THR A 96 5.29 5.21 -18.11
CA THR A 96 6.20 4.14 -17.70
C THR A 96 7.21 4.68 -16.71
N VAL A 97 7.13 4.23 -15.47
CA VAL A 97 8.04 4.61 -14.38
C VAL A 97 9.08 3.51 -14.18
N THR A 98 10.36 3.88 -14.14
CA THR A 98 11.42 2.93 -13.75
C THR A 98 11.44 2.79 -12.23
N ALA A 99 11.08 1.61 -11.73
CA ALA A 99 11.16 1.30 -10.30
C ALA A 99 12.58 0.88 -9.91
N ALA A 100 13.24 0.05 -10.70
CA ALA A 100 14.62 -0.40 -10.48
C ALA A 100 15.25 -0.86 -11.81
N PRO A 101 16.57 -1.13 -11.86
CA PRO A 101 17.19 -1.70 -13.06
C PRO A 101 16.48 -2.97 -13.54
N GLY A 102 15.86 -2.91 -14.72
CA GLY A 102 15.11 -4.01 -15.31
C GLY A 102 13.71 -4.24 -14.72
N LEU A 103 13.18 -3.32 -13.90
CA LEU A 103 11.81 -3.33 -13.38
C LEU A 103 11.12 -2.00 -13.68
N THR A 104 10.03 -2.06 -14.45
CA THR A 104 9.21 -0.90 -14.78
C THR A 104 7.77 -1.08 -14.31
N ILE A 105 7.11 0.04 -14.03
CA ILE A 105 5.69 0.12 -13.71
C ILE A 105 5.02 0.91 -14.83
N GLU A 106 4.08 0.28 -15.55
CA GLU A 106 3.18 0.99 -16.46
C GLU A 106 1.95 1.44 -15.69
N ILE A 107 1.68 2.74 -15.69
CA ILE A 107 0.56 3.36 -14.99
C ILE A 107 -0.40 3.95 -16.03
N GLU A 108 -1.64 3.47 -16.06
CA GLU A 108 -2.71 4.05 -16.87
C GLU A 108 -3.45 5.11 -16.03
N TRP A 109 -3.08 6.38 -16.23
CA TRP A 109 -3.66 7.51 -15.52
C TRP A 109 -5.04 7.86 -16.08
N PRO A 110 -6.06 8.00 -15.21
CA PRO A 110 -7.40 8.39 -15.64
C PRO A 110 -7.44 9.89 -15.95
N ASP A 111 -8.42 10.28 -16.77
CA ASP A 111 -8.81 11.68 -16.95
C ASP A 111 -9.67 12.15 -15.77
N GLU A 112 -9.04 12.43 -14.63
CA GLU A 112 -9.69 12.88 -13.39
C GLU A 112 -9.54 14.41 -13.22
N PRO A 113 -10.62 15.20 -13.41
CA PRO A 113 -10.55 16.65 -13.34
C PRO A 113 -10.53 17.19 -11.90
N ASP A 114 -10.95 16.41 -10.88
CA ASP A 114 -10.93 16.86 -9.48
C ASP A 114 -9.50 16.80 -8.90
N PRO A 115 -8.91 17.94 -8.50
CA PRO A 115 -7.51 17.96 -8.03
C PRO A 115 -7.27 17.11 -6.78
N LYS A 116 -8.26 16.98 -5.91
CA LYS A 116 -8.16 16.20 -4.67
C LYS A 116 -8.19 14.71 -4.99
N ARG A 117 -9.06 14.26 -5.90
CA ARG A 117 -9.08 12.88 -6.38
C ARG A 117 -7.81 12.53 -7.14
N SER A 118 -7.32 13.42 -8.00
CA SER A 118 -6.05 13.26 -8.71
C SER A 118 -4.86 13.14 -7.75
N ALA A 119 -4.85 13.92 -6.66
CA ALA A 119 -3.83 13.77 -5.60
C ALA A 119 -3.91 12.42 -4.87
N VAL A 120 -5.12 11.90 -4.62
CA VAL A 120 -5.33 10.57 -4.02
C VAL A 120 -4.83 9.46 -4.96
N ILE A 121 -5.18 9.53 -6.25
CA ILE A 121 -4.72 8.58 -7.28
C ILE A 121 -3.20 8.59 -7.37
N LYS A 122 -2.60 9.78 -7.42
CA LYS A 122 -1.15 9.93 -7.43
C LYS A 122 -0.50 9.31 -6.20
N ALA A 123 -0.99 9.59 -5.00
CA ALA A 123 -0.43 9.03 -3.77
C ALA A 123 -0.50 7.50 -3.74
N PHE A 124 -1.59 6.91 -4.25
CA PHE A 124 -1.73 5.46 -4.37
C PHE A 124 -0.74 4.85 -5.38
N ALA A 125 -0.61 5.44 -6.57
CA ALA A 125 0.31 4.97 -7.60
C ALA A 125 1.80 5.15 -7.22
N ASP A 126 2.12 6.28 -6.56
CA ASP A 126 3.46 6.56 -6.03
C ASP A 126 3.86 5.53 -4.97
N ASP A 127 2.96 5.19 -4.05
CA ASP A 127 3.19 4.17 -3.04
C ASP A 127 3.42 2.78 -3.66
N PHE A 128 2.56 2.36 -4.59
CA PHE A 128 2.75 1.10 -5.32
C PHE A 128 4.13 1.03 -5.99
N THR A 129 4.51 2.12 -6.67
CA THR A 129 5.82 2.23 -7.34
C THR A 129 6.97 2.19 -6.34
N ALA A 130 6.86 2.89 -5.21
CA ALA A 130 7.89 2.94 -4.18
C ALA A 130 8.09 1.57 -3.50
N GLN A 131 7.03 0.81 -3.28
CA GLN A 131 7.10 -0.56 -2.75
C GLN A 131 7.87 -1.49 -3.71
N TRP A 132 7.54 -1.46 -5.01
CA TRP A 132 8.28 -2.23 -6.01
C TRP A 132 9.72 -1.75 -6.22
N ARG A 133 9.99 -0.45 -6.09
CA ARG A 133 11.35 0.11 -6.08
C ARG A 133 12.16 -0.46 -4.91
N ALA A 134 11.58 -0.59 -3.72
CA ALA A 134 12.23 -1.22 -2.59
C ALA A 134 12.58 -2.70 -2.89
N VAL A 135 11.67 -3.45 -3.51
CA VAL A 135 11.94 -4.85 -3.92
C VAL A 135 13.03 -4.92 -4.98
N GLY A 136 12.89 -4.17 -6.08
CA GLY A 136 13.82 -4.18 -7.21
C GLY A 136 15.23 -3.69 -6.88
N THR A 137 15.37 -2.83 -5.87
CA THR A 137 16.67 -2.36 -5.36
C THR A 137 17.21 -3.18 -4.19
N SER A 138 16.58 -4.32 -3.88
CA SER A 138 16.94 -5.18 -2.75
C SER A 138 17.00 -4.42 -1.42
N GLY A 139 16.06 -3.51 -1.20
CA GLY A 139 15.87 -2.76 0.05
C GLY A 139 16.77 -1.55 0.23
N ARG A 140 17.58 -1.19 -0.79
CA ARG A 140 18.37 0.06 -0.77
C ARG A 140 17.46 1.28 -0.77
N ASP A 141 16.36 1.24 -1.52
CA ASP A 141 15.34 2.27 -1.47
C ASP A 141 14.30 1.95 -0.38
N ARG A 142 14.05 2.94 0.50
CA ARG A 142 13.05 2.86 1.57
C ARG A 142 11.99 3.96 1.48
N SER A 143 11.85 4.59 0.31
CA SER A 143 10.95 5.72 0.09
C SER A 143 9.47 5.35 0.29
N TYR A 144 9.11 4.07 0.12
CA TYR A 144 7.74 3.58 0.36
C TYR A 144 7.22 3.91 1.76
N ALA A 145 8.10 3.94 2.77
CA ALA A 145 7.71 4.30 4.14
C ALA A 145 7.16 5.73 4.26
N LYS A 146 7.46 6.63 3.32
CA LYS A 146 6.98 8.02 3.33
C LYS A 146 5.52 8.15 2.87
N GLY A 147 5.08 7.25 1.98
CA GLY A 147 3.72 7.22 1.42
C GLY A 147 2.68 6.60 2.35
N ILE A 148 3.10 6.08 3.50
CA ILE A 148 2.27 5.32 4.43
C ILE A 148 2.24 6.01 5.79
N ASP A 149 1.07 6.06 6.43
CA ASP A 149 0.97 6.52 7.81
C ASP A 149 1.65 5.51 8.74
N ALA A 150 2.73 5.93 9.39
CA ALA A 150 3.54 5.09 10.27
C ALA A 150 2.77 4.49 11.48
N ARG A 151 1.61 5.04 11.83
CA ARG A 151 0.75 4.54 12.93
C ARG A 151 -0.36 3.61 12.45
N SER A 152 -0.41 3.31 11.15
CA SER A 152 -1.46 2.51 10.54
C SER A 152 -1.08 1.04 10.37
N SER A 153 -2.06 0.16 10.18
CA SER A 153 -1.79 -1.24 9.87
C SER A 153 -1.08 -1.41 8.52
N ALA A 154 -1.36 -0.52 7.55
CA ALA A 154 -0.70 -0.51 6.25
C ALA A 154 0.83 -0.41 6.35
N TYR A 155 1.35 0.29 7.37
CA TYR A 155 2.80 0.38 7.57
C TYR A 155 3.42 -0.99 7.89
N MET A 156 2.80 -1.74 8.79
CA MET A 156 3.26 -3.09 9.15
C MET A 156 3.07 -4.08 8.00
N ASP A 157 1.98 -3.96 7.24
CA ASP A 157 1.72 -4.80 6.07
C ASP A 157 2.77 -4.57 4.98
N ALA A 158 3.08 -3.32 4.64
CA ALA A 158 4.09 -2.97 3.64
C ALA A 158 5.50 -3.39 4.07
N LEU A 159 5.87 -3.15 5.33
CA LEU A 159 7.13 -3.64 5.89
C LEU A 159 7.24 -5.16 5.76
N THR A 160 6.19 -5.89 6.17
CA THR A 160 6.17 -7.36 6.13
C THR A 160 6.30 -7.87 4.70
N TRP A 161 5.58 -7.24 3.76
CA TRP A 161 5.63 -7.61 2.35
C TRP A 161 7.03 -7.39 1.74
N VAL A 162 7.61 -6.19 1.90
CA VAL A 162 8.96 -5.90 1.39
C VAL A 162 10.00 -6.83 2.04
N GLN A 163 9.94 -7.00 3.36
CA GLN A 163 10.89 -7.86 4.08
C GLN A 163 10.79 -9.34 3.67
N GLY A 164 9.63 -9.80 3.21
CA GLY A 164 9.48 -11.14 2.65
C GLY A 164 10.46 -11.40 1.50
N PHE A 165 10.55 -10.48 0.54
CA PHE A 165 11.50 -10.57 -0.57
C PHE A 165 12.95 -10.47 -0.09
N LEU A 166 13.24 -9.52 0.80
CA LEU A 166 14.61 -9.27 1.25
C LEU A 166 15.18 -10.45 2.04
N LYS A 167 14.36 -11.06 2.91
CA LYS A 167 14.74 -12.24 3.69
C LYS A 167 15.09 -13.42 2.79
N ASP A 168 14.34 -13.60 1.71
CA ASP A 168 14.57 -14.68 0.75
C ASP A 168 15.64 -14.33 -0.31
N ARG A 169 16.29 -13.16 -0.17
CA ARG A 169 17.26 -12.60 -1.13
C ARG A 169 16.69 -12.52 -2.55
N GLN A 170 15.42 -12.17 -2.66
CA GLN A 170 14.71 -12.03 -3.91
C GLN A 170 14.64 -10.55 -4.34
N SER A 171 14.59 -10.36 -5.65
CA SER A 171 14.29 -9.09 -6.31
C SER A 171 13.25 -9.36 -7.41
N ALA A 172 12.96 -8.35 -8.23
CA ALA A 172 12.02 -8.46 -9.32
C ALA A 172 12.52 -7.72 -10.57
N ARG A 173 12.17 -8.26 -11.73
CA ARG A 173 12.36 -7.67 -13.06
C ARG A 173 11.11 -7.84 -13.91
N GLY A 174 11.04 -7.12 -15.02
CA GLY A 174 9.94 -7.13 -15.97
C GLY A 174 9.03 -5.91 -15.80
N VAL A 175 7.75 -6.09 -16.12
CA VAL A 175 6.76 -5.01 -16.16
C VAL A 175 5.59 -5.36 -15.25
N ALA A 176 5.33 -4.52 -14.26
CA ALA A 176 4.06 -4.50 -13.54
C ALA A 176 3.15 -3.43 -14.15
N LYS A 177 1.84 -3.66 -14.18
CA LYS A 177 0.87 -2.67 -14.64
C LYS A 177 -0.07 -2.27 -13.53
N LEU A 178 -0.39 -0.98 -13.47
CA LEU A 178 -1.38 -0.38 -12.60
C LEU A 178 -2.37 0.40 -13.48
N TYR A 179 -3.63 0.01 -13.51
CA TYR A 179 -4.64 0.56 -14.42
C TYR A 179 -6.03 0.59 -13.80
N ALA A 180 -6.99 1.17 -14.53
CA ALA A 180 -8.35 1.38 -14.04
C ALA A 180 -8.38 2.09 -12.68
N LEU A 181 -7.47 3.06 -12.49
CA LEU A 181 -7.35 3.84 -11.28
C LEU A 181 -8.59 4.71 -11.06
N ARG A 182 -9.14 4.70 -9.85
CA ARG A 182 -10.32 5.50 -9.49
C ARG A 182 -10.39 5.80 -8.01
N VAL A 183 -11.19 6.81 -7.65
CA VAL A 183 -11.47 7.21 -6.26
C VAL A 183 -12.96 7.03 -5.98
N PRO A 184 -13.41 5.86 -5.51
CA PRO A 184 -14.83 5.61 -5.26
C PRO A 184 -15.40 6.50 -4.16
N ALA A 185 -14.58 6.94 -3.19
CA ALA A 185 -15.03 7.77 -2.09
C ALA A 185 -13.98 8.79 -1.61
N VAL A 186 -14.45 9.99 -1.26
CA VAL A 186 -13.71 11.01 -0.52
C VAL A 186 -14.60 11.50 0.63
N MET A 187 -14.13 11.41 1.86
CA MET A 187 -14.89 11.78 3.07
C MET A 187 -14.02 12.62 4.00
N GLY A 188 -14.15 13.95 3.91
CA GLY A 188 -13.32 14.88 4.68
C GLY A 188 -11.84 14.69 4.33
N ARG A 189 -11.05 14.24 5.30
CA ARG A 189 -9.61 13.90 5.14
C ARG A 189 -9.35 12.42 4.82
N GLY A 190 -10.38 11.62 4.63
CA GLY A 190 -10.27 10.23 4.20
C GLY A 190 -10.60 10.09 2.71
N ALA A 191 -10.00 9.11 2.06
CA ALA A 191 -10.34 8.70 0.71
C ALA A 191 -10.13 7.20 0.52
N GLU A 192 -10.79 6.64 -0.47
CA GLU A 192 -10.54 5.29 -0.96
C GLU A 192 -10.02 5.40 -2.40
N ALA A 193 -8.97 4.65 -2.72
CA ALA A 193 -8.46 4.50 -4.07
C ALA A 193 -8.47 3.04 -4.47
N ASP A 194 -8.89 2.78 -5.70
CA ASP A 194 -8.87 1.46 -6.33
C ASP A 194 -7.93 1.48 -7.53
N GLY A 195 -7.31 0.34 -7.81
CA GLY A 195 -6.59 0.09 -9.05
C GLY A 195 -6.45 -1.40 -9.33
N CYS A 196 -6.52 -1.75 -10.60
CA CYS A 196 -6.20 -3.09 -11.05
C CYS A 196 -4.69 -3.22 -11.23
N VAL A 197 -4.14 -4.31 -10.71
CA VAL A 197 -2.73 -4.66 -10.80
C VAL A 197 -2.57 -5.88 -11.68
N ASP A 198 -1.67 -5.82 -12.67
CA ASP A 198 -1.23 -6.98 -13.47
C ASP A 198 0.27 -7.21 -13.27
N LEU A 199 0.62 -8.32 -12.62
CA LEU A 199 1.99 -8.75 -12.36
C LEU A 199 2.47 -9.88 -13.30
N THR A 200 1.70 -10.23 -14.34
CA THR A 200 2.05 -11.36 -15.23
C THR A 200 3.34 -11.13 -16.01
N GLY A 201 3.69 -9.86 -16.25
CA GLY A 201 4.95 -9.42 -16.84
C GLY A 201 6.12 -9.38 -15.85
N VAL A 202 5.89 -9.59 -14.55
CA VAL A 202 6.93 -9.60 -13.52
C VAL A 202 7.53 -11.00 -13.37
N ARG A 203 8.83 -11.04 -13.08
CA ARG A 203 9.57 -12.24 -12.69
C ARG A 203 10.35 -11.95 -11.43
N LEU A 204 10.30 -12.85 -10.46
CA LEU A 204 11.21 -12.81 -9.34
C LEU A 204 12.58 -13.28 -9.77
N THR A 205 13.60 -12.61 -9.25
CA THR A 205 15.01 -12.91 -9.49
C THR A 205 15.73 -13.11 -8.16
N ASP A 206 16.94 -13.66 -8.21
CA ASP A 206 17.92 -13.46 -7.14
C ASP A 206 18.44 -12.01 -7.13
N GLN A 207 19.46 -11.73 -6.31
CA GLN A 207 20.05 -10.39 -6.19
C GLN A 207 20.92 -10.01 -7.40
N GLU A 208 21.46 -11.00 -8.09
CA GLU A 208 22.25 -10.87 -9.31
C GLU A 208 21.35 -10.59 -10.53
N GLY A 209 20.04 -10.83 -10.39
CA GLY A 209 19.04 -10.62 -11.44
C GLY A 209 18.76 -11.86 -12.29
N THR A 210 19.24 -13.03 -11.87
CA THR A 210 18.91 -14.31 -12.48
C THR A 210 17.46 -14.67 -12.12
N PRO A 211 16.60 -14.99 -13.10
CA PRO A 211 15.24 -15.44 -12.81
C PRO A 211 15.23 -16.68 -11.92
N LEU A 212 14.36 -16.69 -10.90
CA LEU A 212 14.17 -17.89 -10.07
C LEU A 212 13.68 -19.05 -10.94
N ALA A 213 14.27 -20.23 -10.76
CA ALA A 213 13.94 -21.44 -11.51
C ALA A 213 12.46 -21.82 -11.42
N ARG A 214 11.81 -21.53 -10.27
CA ARG A 214 10.38 -21.71 -10.07
C ARG A 214 9.74 -20.39 -9.68
N GLN A 215 9.02 -19.79 -10.61
CA GLN A 215 8.20 -18.62 -10.33
C GLN A 215 6.98 -19.00 -9.49
N PRO A 216 6.62 -18.20 -8.47
CA PRO A 216 5.49 -18.48 -7.61
C PRO A 216 4.17 -18.43 -8.38
N ALA A 217 3.18 -19.22 -7.94
CA ALA A 217 1.89 -19.31 -8.62
C ALA A 217 1.09 -18.00 -8.60
N TRP A 218 1.34 -17.10 -7.64
CA TRP A 218 0.69 -15.79 -7.57
C TRP A 218 1.15 -14.81 -8.66
N LEU A 219 2.27 -15.07 -9.35
CA LEU A 219 2.70 -14.35 -10.57
C LEU A 219 2.13 -14.95 -11.86
N LYS A 220 1.22 -15.92 -11.77
CA LYS A 220 0.54 -16.51 -12.92
C LYS A 220 -0.94 -16.13 -12.93
N ARG A 221 -1.52 -16.00 -14.14
CA ARG A 221 -2.96 -15.80 -14.28
C ARG A 221 -3.76 -16.97 -13.67
N PRO A 222 -4.95 -16.70 -13.11
CA PRO A 222 -5.58 -15.39 -12.96
C PRO A 222 -5.09 -14.60 -11.74
N ARG A 223 -4.32 -15.23 -10.84
CA ARG A 223 -3.95 -14.64 -9.53
C ARG A 223 -3.02 -13.44 -9.60
N ALA A 224 -2.22 -13.34 -10.66
CA ALA A 224 -1.35 -12.19 -10.92
C ALA A 224 -2.10 -10.93 -11.32
N VAL A 225 -3.40 -11.04 -11.59
CA VAL A 225 -4.28 -9.92 -11.92
C VAL A 225 -5.30 -9.78 -10.79
N PHE A 226 -5.28 -8.64 -10.10
CA PHE A 226 -6.10 -8.44 -8.91
C PHE A 226 -6.49 -6.97 -8.73
N LEU A 227 -7.57 -6.74 -7.98
CA LEU A 227 -7.94 -5.41 -7.53
C LEU A 227 -7.15 -5.10 -6.26
N GLN A 228 -6.48 -3.95 -6.25
CA GLN A 228 -5.86 -3.35 -5.07
C GLN A 228 -6.69 -2.15 -4.65
N THR A 229 -7.14 -2.16 -3.40
CA THR A 229 -7.82 -1.04 -2.76
C THR A 229 -6.92 -0.48 -1.66
N ALA A 230 -6.89 0.84 -1.52
CA ALA A 230 -6.22 1.53 -0.45
C ALA A 230 -7.16 2.53 0.23
N GLY A 231 -7.14 2.55 1.56
CA GLY A 231 -7.68 3.65 2.34
C GLY A 231 -6.59 4.68 2.60
N LEU A 232 -6.82 5.93 2.22
CA LEU A 232 -5.87 7.04 2.38
C LEU A 232 -6.40 8.05 3.40
N GLY A 233 -5.47 8.63 4.16
CA GLY A 233 -5.72 9.76 5.03
C GLY A 233 -4.84 10.94 4.67
N GLN A 234 -5.42 12.14 4.66
CA GLN A 234 -4.68 13.38 4.51
C GLN A 234 -4.11 13.80 5.87
N GLY A 235 -2.79 13.96 5.93
CA GLY A 235 -2.09 14.49 7.09
C GLY A 235 -2.35 15.98 7.30
N ASP A 236 -1.89 16.50 8.43
CA ASP A 236 -1.97 17.95 8.72
C ASP A 236 -1.06 18.77 7.78
N ASP A 237 -0.07 18.12 7.17
CA ASP A 237 0.78 18.65 6.11
C ASP A 237 0.15 18.60 4.71
N GLY A 238 -1.13 18.21 4.61
CA GLY A 238 -1.86 18.12 3.36
C GLY A 238 -1.51 16.90 2.49
N ALA A 239 -0.52 16.08 2.88
CA ALA A 239 -0.11 14.91 2.12
C ALA A 239 -1.05 13.71 2.37
N TRP A 240 -1.45 13.05 1.28
CA TRP A 240 -2.20 11.80 1.35
C TRP A 240 -1.26 10.63 1.64
N ARG A 241 -1.61 9.81 2.62
CA ARG A 241 -0.85 8.62 3.01
C ARG A 241 -1.75 7.40 3.13
N ILE A 242 -1.24 6.25 2.74
CA ILE A 242 -1.95 4.99 2.90
C ILE A 242 -2.10 4.68 4.39
N ARG A 243 -3.30 4.26 4.79
CA ARG A 243 -3.60 3.78 6.15
C ARG A 243 -4.08 2.34 6.18
N LEU A 244 -4.58 1.83 5.05
CA LEU A 244 -5.06 0.47 4.93
C LEU A 244 -4.85 -0.03 3.51
N TYR A 245 -4.46 -1.30 3.37
CA TYR A 245 -4.55 -2.03 2.10
C TYR A 245 -5.64 -3.09 2.18
N ARG A 246 -6.30 -3.33 1.05
CA ARG A 246 -7.07 -4.54 0.78
C ARG A 246 -6.79 -4.99 -0.64
N HIS A 247 -6.79 -6.29 -0.87
CA HIS A 247 -6.75 -6.82 -2.23
C HIS A 247 -7.88 -7.82 -2.43
N ALA A 248 -8.33 -7.94 -3.67
CA ALA A 248 -9.27 -8.95 -4.13
C ALA A 248 -8.65 -9.64 -5.33
N ALA A 249 -8.45 -10.95 -5.23
CA ALA A 249 -7.94 -11.76 -6.34
C ALA A 249 -9.01 -12.75 -6.79
N TYR A 250 -8.91 -13.23 -8.03
CA TYR A 250 -9.80 -14.27 -8.54
C TYR A 250 -9.89 -15.48 -7.58
N PRO A 251 -11.09 -15.97 -7.24
CA PRO A 251 -12.37 -15.72 -7.91
C PRO A 251 -13.28 -14.63 -7.30
N ASP A 252 -12.77 -13.73 -6.44
CA ASP A 252 -13.58 -12.63 -5.87
C ASP A 252 -14.23 -11.80 -7.00
N GLU A 253 -15.52 -11.50 -6.88
CA GLU A 253 -16.30 -10.74 -7.87
C GLU A 253 -15.65 -9.39 -8.19
N ARG A 254 -15.08 -8.72 -7.18
CA ARG A 254 -14.41 -7.42 -7.36
C ARG A 254 -13.14 -7.52 -8.20
N ALA A 255 -12.52 -8.69 -8.29
CA ALA A 255 -11.33 -8.90 -9.10
C ALA A 255 -11.66 -9.15 -10.58
N LYS A 256 -12.92 -9.48 -10.91
CA LYS A 256 -13.31 -9.83 -12.29
C LYS A 256 -13.15 -8.67 -13.26
N GLU A 257 -13.41 -7.44 -12.81
CA GLU A 257 -13.21 -6.24 -13.65
C GLU A 257 -11.75 -6.01 -14.04
N CYS A 258 -10.80 -6.56 -13.26
CA CYS A 258 -9.38 -6.46 -13.57
C CYS A 258 -8.94 -7.47 -14.63
N VAL A 259 -9.63 -8.59 -14.81
CA VAL A 259 -9.24 -9.59 -15.80
C VAL A 259 -9.66 -9.12 -17.20
N ARG A 260 -8.71 -8.50 -17.92
CA ARG A 260 -8.82 -8.16 -19.35
C ARG A 260 -8.42 -9.36 -20.23
#